data_AF-A0A3D5EID7-F1
#
_entry.id   AF-A0A3D5EID7-F1
#
_cell.length_a   1.000
_cell.length_b   1.000
_cell.length_c   1.000
_cell.angle_alpha   90.00
_cell.angle_beta   90.00
_cell.angle_gamma   90.00
#
_symmetry.space_group_name_H-M   'P 1'
#
loop_
_entity.id
_entity.type
_entity.pdbx_description
1 polymer ?
#
loop_
_entity_poly.entity_id
_entity_poly.type
_entity_poly.pdbx_seq_one_letter_code
_entity_poly.pdbx_strand_id
1 'polypeptide(L)'
;MTVIDFTSRLKQSNLSKAQELVYEAHATTGVRKRVQLAKAALELSPLCAEAYEILGHSTRSQKKALEFYEKAVLAAEELLGDGFEDMKGDFWSFIETRPYMRAKAQLADELWGAGFAEESIKHYKDMIELNPNDNQGVRYILASQLLFLNKLEELDHLLQQYDSDCDATWPYTRLLLNIKRHGISQQLEPHLLKAIKSNKHVPTFLIDPTQLPTELPAFISMGGESEAVSYVAYNLDAWQQHPEALEWLEQSVANMSVV
;
A
#
# COMPACT_ATOMS: atom_id res chain seq x y z
N MET A 1 -15.17 10.12 42.13
CA MET A 1 -14.76 9.08 41.16
C MET A 1 -16.00 8.26 40.84
N THR A 2 -16.51 8.34 39.62
CA THR A 2 -17.70 7.57 39.20
C THR A 2 -17.27 6.18 38.69
N VAL A 3 -18.17 5.20 38.71
CA VAL A 3 -17.90 3.84 38.18
C VAL A 3 -17.46 3.87 36.71
N ILE A 4 -17.94 4.86 35.96
CA ILE A 4 -17.57 5.12 34.55
C ILE A 4 -16.09 5.51 34.42
N ASP A 5 -15.60 6.41 35.28
CA ASP A 5 -14.19 6.86 35.30
C ASP A 5 -13.24 5.71 35.71
N PHE A 6 -13.63 4.86 36.65
CA PHE A 6 -12.85 3.67 37.02
C PHE A 6 -12.79 2.62 35.89
N THR A 7 -13.91 2.37 35.21
CA THR A 7 -13.99 1.40 34.11
C THR A 7 -13.16 1.86 32.91
N SER A 8 -13.20 3.15 32.58
CA SER A 8 -12.38 3.74 31.51
C SER A 8 -10.88 3.60 31.79
N ARG A 9 -10.44 3.94 33.02
CA ARG A 9 -9.03 3.80 33.43
C ARG A 9 -8.56 2.36 33.43
N LEU A 10 -9.40 1.41 33.84
CA LEU A 10 -9.07 -0.02 33.78
C LEU A 10 -8.93 -0.52 32.35
N LYS A 11 -9.83 -0.12 31.44
CA LYS A 11 -9.72 -0.44 30.01
C LYS A 11 -8.40 0.08 29.44
N GLN A 12 -8.06 1.33 29.74
CA GLN A 12 -6.79 1.92 29.30
C GLN A 12 -5.58 1.17 29.87
N SER A 13 -5.60 0.83 31.17
CA SER A 13 -4.51 0.08 31.80
C SER A 13 -4.33 -1.32 31.22
N ASN A 14 -5.41 -2.02 30.91
CA ASN A 14 -5.37 -3.33 30.28
C ASN A 14 -4.86 -3.24 28.83
N LEU A 15 -5.28 -2.23 28.09
CA LEU A 15 -4.78 -1.98 26.73
C LEU A 15 -3.28 -1.71 26.72
N SER A 16 -2.77 -0.88 27.62
CA SER A 16 -1.32 -0.61 27.71
C SER A 16 -0.52 -1.90 27.97
N LYS A 17 -0.99 -2.77 28.87
CA LYS A 17 -0.35 -4.07 29.12
C LYS A 17 -0.45 -5.02 27.92
N ALA A 18 -1.56 -4.99 27.18
CA ALA A 18 -1.70 -5.75 25.94
C ALA A 18 -0.69 -5.27 24.88
N GLN A 19 -0.49 -3.96 24.76
CA GLN A 19 0.49 -3.36 23.84
C GLN A 19 1.94 -3.71 24.23
N GLU A 20 2.26 -3.82 25.52
CA GLU A 20 3.56 -4.32 25.97
C GLU A 20 3.83 -5.76 25.50
N LEU A 21 2.83 -6.64 25.55
CA LEU A 21 2.95 -8.00 25.03
C LEU A 21 3.13 -8.04 23.51
N VAL A 22 2.45 -7.14 22.79
CA VAL A 22 2.62 -7.01 21.33
C VAL A 22 4.01 -6.46 20.99
N TYR A 23 4.52 -5.51 21.77
CA TYR A 23 5.90 -5.04 21.62
C TYR A 23 6.92 -6.19 21.80
N GLU A 24 6.74 -7.04 22.83
CA GLU A 24 7.58 -8.24 22.99
C GLU A 24 7.40 -9.20 21.80
N ALA A 25 6.18 -9.35 21.28
CA ALA A 25 5.91 -10.22 20.15
C ALA A 25 6.66 -9.76 18.89
N HIS A 26 6.69 -8.45 18.59
CA HIS A 26 7.47 -7.93 17.46
C HIS A 26 8.97 -8.15 17.61
N ALA A 27 9.51 -8.07 18.83
CA ALA A 27 10.92 -8.36 19.11
C ALA A 27 11.26 -9.87 19.05
N THR A 28 10.25 -10.74 18.94
CA THR A 28 10.42 -12.20 19.00
C THR A 28 10.50 -12.83 17.61
N THR A 29 11.55 -13.63 17.35
CA THR A 29 11.77 -14.29 16.05
C THR A 29 10.84 -15.50 15.80
N GLY A 30 10.42 -16.21 16.85
CA GLY A 30 9.62 -17.44 16.74
C GLY A 30 8.11 -17.23 16.57
N VAL A 31 7.55 -17.66 15.44
CA VAL A 31 6.10 -17.55 15.10
C VAL A 31 5.19 -18.05 16.22
N ARG A 32 5.49 -19.22 16.81
CA ARG A 32 4.65 -19.81 17.87
C ARG A 32 4.57 -18.90 19.10
N LYS A 33 5.71 -18.32 19.53
CA LYS A 33 5.75 -17.43 20.69
C LYS A 33 5.06 -16.10 20.38
N ARG A 34 5.23 -15.54 19.18
CA ARG A 34 4.49 -14.35 18.73
C ARG A 34 2.98 -14.53 18.82
N VAL A 35 2.47 -15.66 18.31
CA VAL A 35 1.05 -16.00 18.36
C VAL A 35 0.55 -16.15 19.81
N GLN A 36 1.35 -16.76 20.70
CA GLN A 36 0.99 -16.88 22.12
C GLN A 36 0.90 -15.50 22.80
N LEU A 37 1.88 -14.63 22.57
CA LEU A 37 1.89 -13.26 23.10
C LEU A 37 0.71 -12.45 22.58
N ALA A 38 0.42 -12.52 21.27
CA ALA A 38 -0.74 -11.84 20.68
C ALA A 38 -2.07 -12.33 21.28
N LYS A 39 -2.24 -13.64 21.50
CA LYS A 39 -3.43 -14.18 22.17
C LYS A 39 -3.54 -13.69 23.62
N ALA A 40 -2.44 -13.68 24.36
CA ALA A 40 -2.42 -13.15 25.72
C ALA A 40 -2.73 -11.64 25.77
N ALA A 41 -2.29 -10.87 24.77
CA ALA A 41 -2.67 -9.47 24.62
C ALA A 41 -4.19 -9.30 24.44
N LEU A 42 -4.82 -10.15 23.62
CA LEU A 42 -6.28 -10.13 23.42
C LEU A 42 -7.08 -10.59 24.64
N GLU A 43 -6.51 -11.46 25.48
CA GLU A 43 -7.11 -11.81 26.78
C GLU A 43 -7.11 -10.63 27.75
N LEU A 44 -6.10 -9.75 27.68
CA LEU A 44 -6.05 -8.51 28.47
C LEU A 44 -6.97 -7.44 27.89
N SER A 45 -6.92 -7.22 26.58
CA SER A 45 -7.73 -6.22 25.89
C SER A 45 -8.08 -6.66 24.46
N PRO A 46 -9.36 -6.83 24.12
CA PRO A 46 -9.78 -7.12 22.75
C PRO A 46 -9.62 -5.92 21.80
N LEU A 47 -9.27 -4.75 22.33
CA LEU A 47 -9.03 -3.52 21.57
C LEU A 47 -7.56 -3.38 21.10
N CYS A 48 -6.71 -4.38 21.36
CA CYS A 48 -5.33 -4.37 20.88
C CYS A 48 -5.28 -4.79 19.41
N ALA A 49 -5.41 -3.81 18.52
CA ALA A 49 -5.43 -4.03 17.06
C ALA A 49 -4.18 -4.78 16.57
N GLU A 50 -3.00 -4.39 17.05
CA GLU A 50 -1.72 -4.99 16.65
C GLU A 50 -1.62 -6.48 17.01
N ALA A 51 -2.34 -6.94 18.04
CA ALA A 51 -2.40 -8.36 18.36
C ALA A 51 -3.13 -9.15 17.26
N TYR A 52 -4.22 -8.60 16.71
CA TYR A 52 -4.88 -9.21 15.55
C TYR A 52 -4.00 -9.17 14.30
N GLU A 53 -3.27 -8.07 14.07
CA GLU A 53 -2.30 -7.98 12.97
C GLU A 53 -1.28 -9.12 13.04
N ILE A 54 -0.69 -9.39 14.21
CA ILE A 54 0.26 -10.51 14.40
C ILE A 54 -0.39 -11.86 14.08
N LEU A 55 -1.65 -12.06 14.48
CA LEU A 55 -2.38 -13.31 14.21
C LEU A 55 -2.69 -13.47 12.72
N GLY A 56 -3.04 -12.39 12.02
CA GLY A 56 -3.22 -12.32 10.57
C GLY A 56 -1.95 -12.74 9.83
N HIS A 57 -0.83 -12.10 10.12
CA HIS A 57 0.46 -12.43 9.49
C HIS A 57 0.95 -13.85 9.80
N SER A 58 0.52 -14.44 10.92
CA SER A 58 1.00 -15.74 11.38
C SER A 58 0.14 -16.91 10.90
N THR A 59 -1.04 -16.66 10.33
CA THR A 59 -1.91 -17.72 9.80
C THR A 59 -1.51 -18.10 8.37
N ARG A 60 -1.75 -19.36 8.01
CA ARG A 60 -1.58 -19.86 6.62
C ARG A 60 -2.87 -19.82 5.81
N SER A 61 -3.98 -19.44 6.45
CA SER A 61 -5.30 -19.37 5.82
C SER A 61 -5.62 -17.91 5.53
N GLN A 62 -5.64 -17.55 4.25
CA GLN A 62 -6.03 -16.22 3.75
C GLN A 62 -7.38 -15.76 4.32
N LYS A 63 -8.39 -16.64 4.33
CA LYS A 63 -9.68 -16.35 4.97
C LYS A 63 -9.53 -15.92 6.44
N LYS A 64 -8.70 -16.63 7.23
CA LYS A 64 -8.47 -16.25 8.63
C LYS A 64 -7.65 -14.98 8.76
N ALA A 65 -6.75 -14.69 7.80
CA ALA A 65 -5.98 -13.46 7.80
C ALA A 65 -6.92 -12.26 7.64
N LEU A 66 -7.83 -12.32 6.66
CA LEU A 66 -8.91 -11.33 6.48
C LEU A 66 -9.73 -11.15 7.77
N GLU A 67 -10.24 -12.24 8.36
CA GLU A 67 -11.01 -12.16 9.62
C GLU A 67 -10.23 -11.50 10.77
N PHE A 68 -8.90 -11.64 10.81
CA PHE A 68 -8.08 -10.97 11.81
C PHE A 68 -7.83 -9.50 11.47
N TYR A 69 -7.53 -9.15 10.22
CA TYR A 69 -7.32 -7.76 9.83
C TYR A 69 -8.60 -6.93 9.92
N GLU A 70 -9.77 -7.50 9.61
CA GLU A 70 -11.08 -6.88 9.87
C GLU A 70 -11.26 -6.55 11.35
N LYS A 71 -10.92 -7.49 12.25
CA LYS A 71 -10.96 -7.26 13.70
C LYS A 71 -9.94 -6.21 14.15
N ALA A 72 -8.76 -6.16 13.52
CA ALA A 72 -7.76 -5.14 13.80
C ALA A 72 -8.30 -3.73 13.48
N VAL A 73 -8.93 -3.57 12.30
CA VAL A 73 -9.56 -2.30 11.89
C VAL A 73 -10.67 -1.91 12.87
N LEU A 74 -11.59 -2.82 13.18
CA LEU A 74 -12.70 -2.56 14.11
C LEU A 74 -12.22 -2.20 15.52
N ALA A 75 -11.22 -2.93 16.04
CA ALA A 75 -10.65 -2.67 17.35
C ALA A 75 -9.98 -1.29 17.43
N ALA A 76 -9.24 -0.91 16.39
CA ALA A 76 -8.59 0.40 16.32
C ALA A 76 -9.62 1.52 16.13
N GLU A 77 -10.66 1.33 15.33
CA GLU A 77 -11.74 2.30 15.12
C GLU A 77 -12.50 2.57 16.42
N GLU A 78 -12.85 1.53 17.16
CA GLU A 78 -13.52 1.65 18.46
C GLU A 78 -12.68 2.41 19.48
N LEU A 79 -11.34 2.28 19.42
CA LEU A 79 -10.43 3.01 20.29
C LEU A 79 -10.39 4.52 19.97
N LEU A 80 -10.57 4.89 18.70
CA LEU A 80 -10.61 6.30 18.28
C LEU A 80 -11.93 6.96 18.70
N GLY A 81 -13.04 6.22 18.64
CA GLY A 81 -14.36 6.67 19.09
C GLY A 81 -14.78 8.01 18.47
N ASP A 82 -15.40 8.87 19.29
CA ASP A 82 -15.96 10.15 18.83
C ASP A 82 -14.91 11.10 18.22
N GLY A 83 -13.62 10.96 18.58
CA GLY A 83 -12.56 11.80 18.04
C GLY A 83 -12.20 11.51 16.58
N PHE A 84 -12.64 10.38 16.03
CA PHE A 84 -12.28 9.92 14.69
C PHE A 84 -12.53 10.97 13.60
N GLU A 85 -13.71 11.58 13.61
CA GLU A 85 -14.12 12.57 12.61
C GLU A 85 -13.25 13.84 12.68
N ASP A 86 -12.89 14.28 13.88
CA ASP A 86 -12.10 15.49 14.12
C ASP A 86 -10.65 15.36 13.61
N MET A 87 -10.16 14.12 13.47
CA MET A 87 -8.79 13.85 13.00
C MET A 87 -8.70 13.67 11.48
N LYS A 88 -9.82 13.54 10.76
CA LYS A 88 -9.83 13.23 9.32
C LYS A 88 -9.07 14.27 8.51
N GLY A 89 -8.29 13.80 7.55
CA GLY A 89 -7.42 14.63 6.72
C GLY A 89 -6.02 14.86 7.33
N ASP A 90 -5.81 14.53 8.60
CA ASP A 90 -4.51 14.65 9.26
C ASP A 90 -4.20 13.44 10.16
N PHE A 91 -4.75 12.26 9.82
CA PHE A 91 -4.62 11.06 10.65
C PHE A 91 -3.18 10.81 11.09
N TRP A 92 -2.20 10.96 10.18
CA TRP A 92 -0.81 10.64 10.48
C TRP A 92 -0.17 11.47 11.61
N SER A 93 -0.63 12.70 11.81
CA SER A 93 -0.14 13.58 12.87
C SER A 93 -0.59 13.11 14.26
N PHE A 94 -1.67 12.34 14.35
CA PHE A 94 -2.17 11.73 15.58
C PHE A 94 -1.61 10.33 15.75
N ILE A 95 -0.90 10.07 16.85
CA ILE A 95 -0.25 8.77 17.09
C ILE A 95 -1.31 7.67 17.25
N GLU A 96 -2.45 8.04 17.83
CA GLU A 96 -3.58 7.19 18.17
C GLU A 96 -4.24 6.57 16.93
N THR A 97 -4.21 7.24 15.78
CA THR A 97 -4.84 6.74 14.54
C THR A 97 -3.95 5.77 13.77
N ARG A 98 -2.65 5.74 14.06
CA ARG A 98 -1.68 4.95 13.29
C ARG A 98 -1.96 3.44 13.32
N PRO A 99 -2.40 2.83 14.44
CA PRO A 99 -2.86 1.44 14.42
C PRO A 99 -4.02 1.21 13.45
N TYR A 100 -5.00 2.11 13.40
CA TYR A 100 -6.13 2.01 12.46
C TYR A 100 -5.65 2.05 11.00
N MET A 101 -4.75 2.98 10.69
CA MET A 101 -4.21 3.13 9.33
C MET A 101 -3.32 1.95 8.90
N ARG A 102 -2.56 1.35 9.83
CA ARG A 102 -1.81 0.11 9.56
C ARG A 102 -2.73 -1.09 9.33
N ALA A 103 -3.75 -1.24 10.18
CA ALA A 103 -4.74 -2.32 10.03
C ALA A 103 -5.50 -2.22 8.71
N LYS A 104 -5.89 -1.00 8.27
CA LYS A 104 -6.52 -0.79 6.96
C LYS A 104 -5.62 -1.19 5.80
N ALA A 105 -4.33 -0.84 5.85
CA ALA A 105 -3.38 -1.24 4.80
C ALA A 105 -3.27 -2.76 4.70
N GLN A 106 -3.08 -3.45 5.83
CA GLN A 106 -2.96 -4.92 5.85
C GLN A 106 -4.23 -5.62 5.36
N LEU A 107 -5.40 -5.08 5.72
CA LEU A 107 -6.67 -5.58 5.22
C LEU A 107 -6.78 -5.38 3.70
N ALA A 108 -6.41 -4.20 3.19
CA ALA A 108 -6.44 -3.91 1.75
C ALA A 108 -5.49 -4.83 0.96
N ASP A 109 -4.26 -5.02 1.45
CA ASP A 109 -3.27 -5.92 0.86
C ASP A 109 -3.82 -7.36 0.76
N GLU A 110 -4.40 -7.87 1.86
CA GLU A 110 -4.94 -9.23 1.90
C GLU A 110 -6.20 -9.38 1.03
N LEU A 111 -7.05 -8.36 0.97
CA LEU A 111 -8.23 -8.33 0.08
C LEU A 111 -7.81 -8.40 -1.38
N TRP A 112 -6.80 -7.63 -1.78
CA TRP A 112 -6.24 -7.70 -3.13
C TRP A 112 -5.73 -9.11 -3.45
N GLY A 113 -4.90 -9.68 -2.56
CA GLY A 113 -4.38 -11.04 -2.72
C GLY A 113 -5.45 -12.14 -2.71
N ALA A 114 -6.63 -11.86 -2.14
CA ALA A 114 -7.78 -12.76 -2.14
C ALA A 114 -8.72 -12.56 -3.34
N GLY A 115 -8.43 -11.60 -4.23
CA GLY A 115 -9.23 -11.28 -5.42
C GLY A 115 -10.40 -10.33 -5.16
N PHE A 116 -10.53 -9.75 -3.97
CA PHE A 116 -11.52 -8.73 -3.63
C PHE A 116 -10.98 -7.33 -3.99
N ALA A 117 -10.78 -7.12 -5.29
CA ALA A 117 -10.03 -5.98 -5.80
C ALA A 117 -10.74 -4.63 -5.57
N GLU A 118 -12.06 -4.59 -5.70
CA GLU A 118 -12.85 -3.37 -5.47
C GLU A 118 -12.86 -2.96 -3.99
N GLU A 119 -12.95 -3.94 -3.09
CA GLU A 119 -12.89 -3.73 -1.65
C GLU A 119 -11.51 -3.23 -1.22
N SER A 120 -10.43 -3.81 -1.76
CA SER A 120 -9.05 -3.32 -1.57
C SER A 120 -8.93 -1.83 -1.97
N ILE A 121 -9.37 -1.49 -3.19
CA ILE A 121 -9.32 -0.11 -3.69
C ILE A 121 -10.11 0.85 -2.79
N LYS A 122 -11.28 0.44 -2.30
CA LYS A 122 -12.06 1.23 -1.37
C LYS A 122 -11.26 1.54 -0.10
N HIS A 123 -10.61 0.56 0.50
CA HIS A 123 -9.79 0.78 1.70
C HIS A 123 -8.65 1.75 1.46
N TYR A 124 -7.92 1.65 0.34
CA TYR A 124 -6.85 2.62 0.04
C TYR A 124 -7.38 4.02 -0.25
N LYS A 125 -8.51 4.16 -0.95
CA LYS A 125 -9.14 5.46 -1.16
C LYS A 125 -9.55 6.11 0.16
N ASP A 126 -10.18 5.35 1.05
CA ASP A 126 -10.50 5.82 2.39
C ASP A 126 -9.22 6.29 3.10
N MET A 127 -8.12 5.53 3.00
CA MET A 127 -6.84 5.94 3.61
C MET A 127 -6.28 7.24 3.03
N ILE A 128 -6.44 7.50 1.73
CA ILE A 128 -6.07 8.77 1.09
C ILE A 128 -6.96 9.92 1.61
N GLU A 129 -8.25 9.70 1.83
CA GLU A 129 -9.12 10.73 2.41
C GLU A 129 -8.76 11.03 3.87
N LEU A 130 -8.45 9.99 4.65
CA LEU A 130 -8.06 10.11 6.07
C LEU A 130 -6.68 10.76 6.23
N ASN A 131 -5.78 10.54 5.28
CA ASN A 131 -4.45 11.13 5.24
C ASN A 131 -4.03 11.48 3.80
N PRO A 132 -4.45 12.66 3.28
CA PRO A 132 -4.13 13.10 1.92
C PRO A 132 -2.63 13.30 1.67
N ASN A 133 -1.84 13.53 2.72
CA ASN A 133 -0.38 13.60 2.60
C ASN A 133 0.26 12.21 2.37
N ASP A 134 -0.51 11.13 2.56
CA ASP A 134 -0.15 9.75 2.28
C ASP A 134 1.24 9.35 2.77
N ASN A 135 1.45 9.50 4.07
CA ASN A 135 2.71 9.17 4.73
C ASN A 135 3.07 7.68 4.65
N GLN A 136 2.11 6.80 4.34
CA GLN A 136 2.34 5.37 4.16
C GLN A 136 2.66 4.99 2.72
N GLY A 137 2.49 5.91 1.76
CA GLY A 137 2.76 5.64 0.35
C GLY A 137 1.70 4.75 -0.31
N VAL A 138 0.48 4.67 0.22
CA VAL A 138 -0.57 3.83 -0.37
C VAL A 138 -1.04 4.33 -1.73
N ARG A 139 -0.76 5.59 -2.09
CA ARG A 139 -1.05 6.13 -3.43
C ARG A 139 -0.37 5.33 -4.53
N TYR A 140 0.83 4.81 -4.31
CA TYR A 140 1.56 4.04 -5.32
C TYR A 140 0.88 2.69 -5.59
N ILE A 141 0.44 2.01 -4.52
CA ILE A 141 -0.32 0.76 -4.61
C ILE A 141 -1.67 1.02 -5.27
N LEU A 142 -2.40 2.05 -4.82
CA LEU A 142 -3.68 2.42 -5.41
C LEU A 142 -3.55 2.74 -6.91
N ALA A 143 -2.51 3.48 -7.31
CA ALA A 143 -2.26 3.78 -8.71
C ALA A 143 -2.03 2.51 -9.54
N SER A 144 -1.26 1.53 -9.04
CA SER A 144 -1.03 0.27 -9.76
C SER A 144 -2.30 -0.56 -9.89
N GLN A 145 -3.10 -0.64 -8.82
CA GLN A 145 -4.38 -1.37 -8.81
C GLN A 145 -5.39 -0.74 -9.78
N LEU A 146 -5.54 0.59 -9.77
CA LEU A 146 -6.41 1.30 -10.71
C LEU A 146 -5.95 1.12 -12.17
N LEU A 147 -4.65 1.14 -12.41
CA LEU A 147 -4.06 0.93 -13.75
C LEU A 147 -4.31 -0.50 -14.25
N PHE A 148 -4.10 -1.51 -13.39
CA PHE A 148 -4.31 -2.92 -13.71
C PHE A 148 -5.79 -3.24 -14.00
N LEU A 149 -6.72 -2.59 -13.29
CA LEU A 149 -8.17 -2.78 -13.51
C LEU A 149 -8.75 -1.87 -14.60
N ASN A 150 -7.93 -1.08 -15.30
CA ASN A 150 -8.39 -0.10 -16.29
C ASN A 150 -9.41 0.93 -15.75
N LYS A 151 -9.30 1.32 -14.47
CA LYS A 151 -10.07 2.43 -13.88
C LYS A 151 -9.43 3.77 -14.21
N LEU A 152 -9.38 4.09 -15.50
CA LEU A 152 -8.52 5.14 -16.06
C LEU A 152 -8.89 6.54 -15.57
N GLU A 153 -10.17 6.84 -15.39
CA GLU A 153 -10.67 8.12 -14.86
C GLU A 153 -10.22 8.34 -13.42
N GLU A 154 -10.42 7.34 -12.57
CA GLU A 154 -10.02 7.37 -11.16
C GLU A 154 -8.50 7.49 -11.03
N LEU A 155 -7.75 6.76 -11.87
CA LEU A 155 -6.30 6.83 -11.92
C LEU A 155 -5.81 8.24 -12.30
N ASP A 156 -6.40 8.86 -13.32
CA ASP A 156 -6.02 10.20 -13.74
C ASP A 156 -6.27 11.23 -12.64
N HIS A 157 -7.40 11.14 -11.94
CA HIS A 157 -7.66 11.98 -10.78
C HIS A 157 -6.61 11.80 -9.68
N LEU A 158 -6.24 10.56 -9.35
CA LEU A 158 -5.20 10.29 -8.36
C LEU A 158 -3.85 10.89 -8.79
N LEU A 159 -3.46 10.69 -10.05
CA LEU A 159 -2.19 11.23 -10.55
C LEU A 159 -2.18 12.76 -10.55
N GLN A 160 -3.33 13.41 -10.81
CA GLN A 160 -3.49 14.86 -10.73
C GLN A 160 -3.39 15.37 -9.29
N GLN A 161 -3.97 14.65 -8.33
CA GLN A 161 -3.87 15.00 -6.91
C GLN A 161 -2.42 15.03 -6.41
N TYR A 162 -1.57 14.16 -6.96
CA TYR A 162 -0.15 14.05 -6.62
C TYR A 162 0.78 14.45 -7.79
N ASP A 163 0.42 15.49 -8.56
CA ASP A 163 1.13 15.88 -9.79
C ASP A 163 2.63 16.23 -9.60
N SER A 164 2.98 16.68 -8.40
CA SER A 164 4.32 17.07 -7.97
C SER A 164 5.21 15.90 -7.55
N ASP A 165 4.68 14.67 -7.48
CA ASP A 165 5.49 13.50 -7.18
C ASP A 165 6.52 13.28 -8.30
N CYS A 166 7.75 12.99 -7.89
CA CYS A 166 8.89 12.85 -8.79
C CYS A 166 9.38 11.41 -8.94
N ASP A 167 8.75 10.47 -8.20
CA ASP A 167 9.00 9.04 -8.30
C ASP A 167 8.68 8.51 -9.71
N ALA A 168 9.49 7.55 -10.20
CA ALA A 168 9.32 6.93 -11.51
C ALA A 168 7.92 6.34 -11.75
N THR A 169 7.23 5.94 -10.68
CA THR A 169 5.85 5.43 -10.74
C THR A 169 4.94 6.40 -11.48
N TRP A 170 5.06 7.71 -11.27
CA TRP A 170 4.11 8.67 -11.84
C TRP A 170 4.29 8.86 -13.34
N PRO A 171 5.49 9.19 -13.86
CA PRO A 171 5.70 9.31 -15.29
C PRO A 171 5.36 8.04 -16.08
N TYR A 172 5.74 6.85 -15.59
CA TYR A 172 5.47 5.60 -16.31
C TYR A 172 3.99 5.18 -16.23
N THR A 173 3.33 5.35 -15.08
CA THR A 173 1.88 5.12 -14.98
C THR A 173 1.09 6.10 -15.84
N ARG A 174 1.49 7.37 -15.90
CA ARG A 174 0.89 8.35 -16.83
C ARG A 174 1.11 7.94 -18.29
N LEU A 175 2.29 7.43 -18.64
CA LEU A 175 2.57 6.95 -20.00
C LEU A 175 1.62 5.82 -20.39
N LEU A 176 1.51 4.77 -19.56
CA LEU A 176 0.61 3.66 -19.85
C LEU A 176 -0.86 4.07 -19.85
N LEU A 177 -1.28 4.95 -18.93
CA LEU A 177 -2.63 5.54 -18.95
C LEU A 177 -2.95 6.22 -20.30
N ASN A 178 -2.03 7.02 -20.84
CA ASN A 178 -2.23 7.69 -22.12
C ASN A 178 -2.27 6.69 -23.29
N ILE A 179 -1.43 5.66 -23.27
CA ILE A 179 -1.47 4.57 -24.25
C ILE A 179 -2.84 3.88 -24.21
N LYS A 180 -3.34 3.51 -23.02
CA LYS A 180 -4.63 2.85 -22.85
C LYS A 180 -5.81 3.71 -23.30
N ARG A 181 -5.77 5.03 -23.10
CA ARG A 181 -6.85 5.96 -23.47
C ARG A 181 -6.87 6.33 -24.94
N HIS A 182 -5.70 6.53 -25.55
CA HIS A 182 -5.58 7.20 -26.84
C HIS A 182 -4.86 6.37 -27.90
N GLY A 183 -4.31 5.22 -27.51
CA GLY A 183 -3.46 4.41 -28.36
C GLY A 183 -2.06 5.01 -28.54
N ILE A 184 -1.21 4.24 -29.23
CA ILE A 184 0.16 4.62 -29.51
C ILE A 184 0.18 5.66 -30.64
N SER A 185 0.80 6.81 -30.39
CA SER A 185 0.96 7.88 -31.37
C SER A 185 2.18 8.75 -31.08
N GLN A 186 2.56 9.62 -32.04
CA GLN A 186 3.65 10.59 -31.87
C GLN A 186 3.42 11.55 -30.68
N GLN A 187 2.16 11.76 -30.27
CA GLN A 187 1.83 12.63 -29.13
C GLN A 187 2.33 12.07 -27.78
N LEU A 188 2.73 10.80 -27.73
CA LEU A 188 3.32 10.16 -26.55
C LEU A 188 4.80 10.48 -26.36
N GLU A 189 5.50 11.01 -27.36
CA GLU A 189 6.95 11.25 -27.29
C GLU A 189 7.35 12.12 -26.07
N PRO A 190 6.65 13.22 -25.74
CA PRO A 190 6.98 13.99 -24.53
C PRO A 190 6.76 13.20 -23.23
N HIS A 191 5.75 12.32 -23.18
CA HIS A 191 5.47 11.47 -22.02
C HIS A 191 6.53 10.39 -21.85
N LEU A 192 6.96 9.78 -22.95
CA LEU A 192 8.03 8.80 -22.97
C LEU A 192 9.35 9.41 -22.50
N LEU A 193 9.74 10.57 -23.06
CA LEU A 193 10.96 11.27 -22.66
C LEU A 193 10.93 11.65 -21.17
N LYS A 194 9.77 12.09 -20.66
CA LYS A 194 9.61 12.38 -19.23
C LYS A 194 9.80 11.13 -18.37
N ALA A 195 9.25 9.99 -18.78
CA ALA A 195 9.38 8.71 -18.06
C ALA A 195 10.81 8.16 -18.09
N ILE A 196 11.46 8.16 -19.26
CA ILE A 196 12.86 7.72 -19.38
C ILE A 196 13.79 8.63 -18.56
N LYS A 197 13.54 9.96 -18.58
CA LYS A 197 14.32 10.91 -17.79
C LYS A 197 14.14 10.72 -16.28
N SER A 198 12.95 10.33 -15.81
CA SER A 198 12.74 10.06 -14.38
C SER A 198 13.48 8.80 -13.95
N ASN A 199 13.41 7.73 -14.74
CA ASN A 199 14.20 6.52 -14.49
C ASN A 199 14.45 5.73 -15.76
N LYS A 200 15.71 5.68 -16.19
CA LYS A 200 16.15 5.00 -17.42
C LYS A 200 16.21 3.47 -17.30
N HIS A 201 16.13 2.91 -16.09
CA HIS A 201 16.25 1.48 -15.84
C HIS A 201 14.92 0.73 -15.96
N VAL A 202 13.79 1.44 -15.80
CA VAL A 202 12.44 0.85 -15.90
C VAL A 202 12.22 0.10 -17.22
N PRO A 203 12.56 0.64 -18.42
CA PRO A 203 12.30 -0.07 -19.66
C PRO A 203 13.04 -1.41 -19.74
N THR A 204 14.28 -1.48 -19.24
CA THR A 204 15.05 -2.73 -19.18
C THR A 204 14.28 -3.83 -18.48
N PHE A 205 13.73 -3.55 -17.30
CA PHE A 205 12.99 -4.53 -16.50
C PHE A 205 11.57 -4.79 -17.02
N LEU A 206 10.92 -3.81 -17.67
CA LEU A 206 9.62 -4.03 -18.32
C LEU A 206 9.73 -4.95 -19.54
N ILE A 207 10.77 -4.74 -20.36
CA ILE A 207 11.01 -5.49 -21.61
C ILE A 207 11.54 -6.89 -21.30
N ASP A 208 12.46 -7.01 -20.32
CA ASP A 208 12.98 -8.30 -19.86
C ASP A 208 12.77 -8.47 -18.35
N PRO A 209 11.57 -8.91 -17.93
CA PRO A 209 11.27 -9.17 -16.53
C PRO A 209 12.11 -10.28 -15.89
N THR A 210 12.83 -11.10 -16.69
CA THR A 210 13.68 -12.16 -16.14
C THR A 210 14.91 -11.62 -15.40
N GLN A 211 15.24 -10.35 -15.63
CA GLN A 211 16.30 -9.64 -14.93
C GLN A 211 15.87 -9.07 -13.57
N LEU A 212 14.58 -9.15 -13.21
CA LEU A 212 14.12 -8.70 -11.91
C LEU A 212 14.73 -9.56 -10.79
N PRO A 213 15.18 -8.94 -9.68
CA PRO A 213 15.60 -9.69 -8.51
C PRO A 213 14.41 -10.46 -7.91
N THR A 214 14.72 -11.56 -7.22
CA THR A 214 13.70 -12.38 -6.55
C THR A 214 13.07 -11.67 -5.34
N GLU A 215 13.80 -10.73 -4.74
CA GLU A 215 13.35 -9.94 -3.58
C GLU A 215 13.24 -8.47 -3.95
N LEU A 216 12.23 -7.80 -3.38
CA LEU A 216 12.08 -6.37 -3.53
C LEU A 216 13.22 -5.62 -2.81
N PRO A 217 13.66 -4.47 -3.33
CA PRO A 217 14.72 -3.69 -2.70
C PRO A 217 14.29 -3.18 -1.31
N ALA A 218 15.19 -3.30 -0.33
CA ALA A 218 14.97 -2.75 1.01
C ALA A 218 14.95 -1.22 1.04
N PHE A 219 15.61 -0.57 0.08
CA PHE A 219 15.68 0.89 -0.03
C PHE A 219 15.51 1.33 -1.48
N ILE A 220 14.70 2.37 -1.67
CA ILE A 220 14.45 2.97 -2.97
C ILE A 220 15.39 4.15 -3.17
N SER A 221 16.12 4.15 -4.29
CA SER A 221 16.96 5.25 -4.72
C SER A 221 16.32 5.89 -5.95
N MET A 222 15.92 7.16 -5.81
CA MET A 222 15.24 7.91 -6.86
C MET A 222 16.11 8.01 -8.13
N GLY A 223 15.54 7.60 -9.26
CA GLY A 223 16.20 7.46 -10.56
C GLY A 223 17.11 6.23 -10.70
N GLY A 224 17.25 5.41 -9.65
CA GLY A 224 18.12 4.24 -9.60
C GLY A 224 17.41 2.92 -9.94
N GLU A 225 18.18 1.83 -10.00
CA GLU A 225 17.65 0.50 -10.31
C GLU A 225 16.63 0.00 -9.28
N SER A 226 16.80 0.32 -7.98
CA SER A 226 15.86 -0.14 -6.96
C SER A 226 14.46 0.47 -7.11
N GLU A 227 14.36 1.73 -7.52
CA GLU A 227 13.09 2.36 -7.87
C GLU A 227 12.46 1.69 -9.10
N ALA A 228 13.27 1.38 -10.12
CA ALA A 228 12.79 0.70 -11.31
C ALA A 228 12.25 -0.70 -11.01
N VAL A 229 12.97 -1.48 -10.21
CA VAL A 229 12.52 -2.80 -9.74
C VAL A 229 11.20 -2.69 -8.99
N SER A 230 11.09 -1.72 -8.07
CA SER A 230 9.85 -1.50 -7.32
C SER A 230 8.68 -1.16 -8.25
N TYR A 231 8.86 -0.21 -9.16
CA TYR A 231 7.82 0.14 -10.12
C TYR A 231 7.34 -1.07 -10.93
N VAL A 232 8.28 -1.81 -11.53
CA VAL A 232 7.96 -2.94 -12.40
C VAL A 232 7.30 -4.07 -11.61
N ALA A 233 7.75 -4.37 -10.39
CA ALA A 233 7.14 -5.41 -9.58
C ALA A 233 5.64 -5.17 -9.29
N TYR A 234 5.21 -3.90 -9.17
CA TYR A 234 3.81 -3.56 -8.94
C TYR A 234 2.99 -3.31 -10.20
N ASN A 235 3.61 -3.05 -11.35
CA ASN A 235 2.92 -2.58 -12.55
C ASN A 235 3.13 -3.47 -13.79
N LEU A 236 4.01 -4.47 -13.76
CA LEU A 236 4.31 -5.32 -14.90
C LEU A 236 3.06 -5.95 -15.51
N ASP A 237 2.16 -6.49 -14.68
CA ASP A 237 0.94 -7.14 -15.16
C ASP A 237 0.06 -6.16 -15.96
N ALA A 238 0.01 -4.88 -15.54
CA ALA A 238 -0.75 -3.87 -16.26
C ALA A 238 -0.15 -3.55 -17.63
N TRP A 239 1.17 -3.61 -17.78
CA TRP A 239 1.86 -3.51 -19.08
C TRP A 239 1.66 -4.76 -19.92
N GLN A 240 1.72 -5.95 -19.33
CA GLN A 240 1.51 -7.22 -20.04
C GLN A 240 0.08 -7.41 -20.57
N GLN A 241 -0.92 -6.75 -19.96
CA GLN A 241 -2.26 -6.64 -20.52
C GLN A 241 -2.32 -5.86 -21.84
N HIS A 242 -1.26 -5.11 -22.18
CA HIS A 242 -1.10 -4.35 -23.42
C HIS A 242 0.26 -4.64 -24.08
N PRO A 243 0.46 -5.83 -24.66
CA PRO A 243 1.74 -6.22 -25.27
C PRO A 243 2.27 -5.22 -26.31
N GLU A 244 1.37 -4.59 -27.07
CA GLU A 244 1.71 -3.53 -28.02
C GLU A 244 2.43 -2.34 -27.38
N ALA A 245 2.14 -2.03 -26.11
CA ALA A 245 2.81 -0.98 -25.37
C ALA A 245 4.26 -1.35 -25.02
N LEU A 246 4.53 -2.63 -24.74
CA LEU A 246 5.86 -3.15 -24.47
C LEU A 246 6.70 -3.20 -25.75
N GLU A 247 6.14 -3.71 -26.86
CA GLU A 247 6.81 -3.71 -28.17
C GLU A 247 7.18 -2.29 -28.61
N TRP A 248 6.25 -1.34 -28.44
CA TRP A 248 6.50 0.06 -28.75
C TRP A 248 7.57 0.69 -27.85
N LEU A 249 7.55 0.38 -26.55
CA LEU A 249 8.56 0.85 -25.61
C LEU A 249 9.96 0.34 -25.99
N GLU A 250 10.09 -0.93 -26.34
CA GLU A 250 11.34 -1.54 -26.81
C GLU A 250 11.89 -0.83 -28.06
N GLN A 251 11.05 -0.67 -29.09
CA GLN A 251 11.44 0.01 -30.32
C GLN A 251 11.84 1.47 -30.07
N SER A 252 11.11 2.17 -29.19
CA SER A 252 11.37 3.58 -28.90
C SER A 252 12.70 3.77 -28.16
N VAL A 253 13.00 2.91 -27.18
CA VAL A 253 14.27 2.95 -26.43
C VAL A 253 15.46 2.55 -27.31
N ALA A 254 15.29 1.57 -28.19
CA ALA A 254 16.32 1.19 -29.16
C ALA A 254 16.66 2.36 -30.09
N ASN A 255 15.65 3.08 -30.60
CA ASN A 255 15.86 4.25 -31.45
C ASN A 255 16.58 5.40 -30.73
N MET A 256 16.30 5.61 -29.44
CA MET A 256 16.99 6.64 -28.64
C MET A 256 18.45 6.31 -28.33
N SER A 257 18.81 5.03 -28.30
CA SER A 257 20.19 4.58 -28.00
C SER A 257 21.14 4.68 -29.20
N VAL A 258 20.58 4.89 -30.40
CA VAL A 258 21.31 5.00 -31.67
C VAL A 258 21.64 6.47 -32.01
N VAL A 259 21.10 7.43 -31.25
CA VAL A 259 21.32 8.89 -31.40
C VAL A 259 22.32 9.39 -30.37
#